data_AF-A0A963RQW3-F1
#
_entry.id   AF-A0A963RQW3-F1
#
_cell.length_a   1.000
_cell.length_b   1.000
_cell.length_c   1.000
_cell.angle_alpha   90.00
_cell.angle_beta   90.00
_cell.angle_gamma   90.00
#
_symmetry.space_group_name_H-M   'P 1'
#
loop_
_entity.id
_entity.type
_entity.pdbx_description
1 polymer ?
#
loop_
_entity_poly.entity_id
_entity_poly.type
_entity_poly.pdbx_seq_one_letter_code
_entity_poly.pdbx_strand_id
1 'polypeptide(L)'
;QNNLDPDVAFDPDNLIVYGGRGKAARNWPAFEAILRALENLEPDETLLVQSGKPVAVFRTHEDAPRVLLANSNIVPAWATQANFETWERDGLIM
;
A
#
# COMPACT_ATOMS: atom_id res chain seq x y z
N GLN A 1 7.29 -1.81 8.27
CA GLN A 1 7.44 -1.78 9.74
C GLN A 1 8.07 -0.46 10.19
N ASN A 2 9.29 -0.09 9.79
CA ASN A 2 9.91 1.20 10.17
C ASN A 2 9.04 2.45 9.92
N ASN A 3 8.33 2.52 8.78
CA ASN A 3 7.40 3.63 8.52
C ASN A 3 6.25 3.78 9.54
N LEU A 4 6.01 2.78 10.38
CA LEU A 4 4.98 2.77 11.43
C LEU A 4 5.60 2.64 12.82
N ASP A 5 6.90 2.84 12.95
CA ASP A 5 7.54 2.92 14.25
C ASP A 5 7.02 4.16 15.00
N PRO A 6 6.65 4.06 16.30
CA PRO A 6 6.16 5.21 17.08
C PRO A 6 7.12 6.40 17.17
N ASP A 7 8.43 6.17 17.04
CA ASP A 7 9.44 7.24 17.04
C ASP A 7 9.62 7.87 15.64
N VAL A 8 8.99 7.30 14.61
CA VAL A 8 9.13 7.72 13.19
C VAL A 8 7.82 8.28 12.63
N ALA A 9 6.71 7.60 12.86
CA ALA A 9 5.41 7.91 12.25
C ALA A 9 4.66 8.99 13.02
N PHE A 10 3.84 9.76 12.30
CA PHE A 10 2.97 10.78 12.91
C PHE A 10 1.83 10.16 13.74
N ASP A 11 1.16 9.13 13.21
CA ASP A 11 0.06 8.42 13.87
C ASP A 11 0.05 6.95 13.39
N PRO A 12 0.90 6.10 13.98
CA PRO A 12 1.08 4.71 13.53
C PRO A 12 -0.15 3.84 13.76
N ASP A 13 -0.99 4.14 14.76
CA ASP A 13 -2.22 3.39 15.07
C ASP A 13 -3.24 3.46 13.92
N ASN A 14 -3.24 4.60 13.19
CA ASN A 14 -4.04 4.80 11.98
C ASN A 14 -3.26 4.60 10.68
N LEU A 15 -2.07 3.97 10.76
CA LEU A 15 -1.15 3.72 9.66
C LEU A 15 -0.56 4.98 9.00
N ILE A 16 -0.74 6.16 9.60
CA ILE A 16 -0.34 7.45 9.03
C ILE A 16 1.13 7.71 9.35
N VAL A 17 1.93 7.88 8.30
CA VAL A 17 3.36 8.16 8.38
C VAL A 17 3.60 9.66 8.47
N TYR A 18 3.14 10.44 7.48
CA TYR A 18 3.29 11.89 7.41
C TYR A 18 2.35 12.50 6.37
N GLY A 19 2.40 13.83 6.18
CA GLY A 19 1.70 14.50 5.08
C GLY A 19 0.18 14.52 5.23
N GLY A 20 -0.31 14.65 6.46
CA GLY A 20 -1.74 14.63 6.79
C GLY A 20 -2.29 13.20 6.82
N ARG A 21 -2.46 12.58 5.65
CA ARG A 21 -3.09 11.25 5.51
C ARG A 21 -2.23 10.23 4.75
N GLY A 22 -0.93 10.49 4.56
CA GLY A 22 -0.02 9.56 3.90
C GLY A 22 0.18 8.31 4.74
N LYS A 23 -0.40 7.18 4.30
CA LYS A 23 -0.39 5.91 5.03
C LYS A 23 0.62 4.91 4.49
N ALA A 24 1.06 3.97 5.33
CA ALA A 24 1.94 2.87 4.92
C ALA A 24 1.21 1.70 4.23
N ALA A 25 -0.06 1.46 4.60
CA ALA A 25 -0.94 0.45 4.02
C ALA A 25 -2.39 0.92 4.11
N ARG A 26 -3.28 0.35 3.28
CA ARG A 26 -4.67 0.85 3.15
C ARG A 26 -5.44 0.76 4.45
N ASN A 27 -5.26 -0.34 5.15
CA ASN A 27 -5.88 -0.69 6.43
C ASN A 27 -5.08 -1.83 7.06
N TRP A 28 -5.38 -2.13 8.33
CA TRP A 28 -4.67 -3.18 9.08
C TRP A 28 -4.72 -4.56 8.41
N PRO A 29 -5.87 -5.05 7.88
CA PRO A 29 -5.89 -6.30 7.12
C PRO A 29 -4.94 -6.31 5.91
N ALA A 30 -4.82 -5.19 5.20
CA ALA A 30 -3.88 -5.05 4.08
C ALA A 30 -2.42 -5.03 4.56
N PHE A 31 -2.12 -4.35 5.66
CA PHE A 31 -0.80 -4.35 6.28
C PHE A 31 -0.36 -5.77 6.63
N GLU A 32 -1.19 -6.50 7.36
CA GLU A 32 -0.92 -7.89 7.76
C GLU A 32 -0.78 -8.82 6.54
N ALA A 33 -1.58 -8.60 5.50
CA ALA A 33 -1.45 -9.35 4.25
C ALA A 33 -0.16 -9.03 3.49
N ILE A 34 0.34 -7.78 3.54
CA ILE A 34 1.63 -7.41 2.94
C ILE A 34 2.76 -8.13 3.68
N LEU A 35 2.75 -8.14 5.01
CA LEU A 35 3.78 -8.84 5.79
C LEU A 35 3.81 -10.33 5.44
N ARG A 36 2.64 -11.00 5.48
CA ARG A 36 2.55 -12.41 5.09
C ARG A 36 2.99 -12.66 3.66
N ALA A 37 2.64 -11.78 2.71
CA ALA A 37 3.06 -11.94 1.32
C ALA A 37 4.59 -11.82 1.17
N LEU A 38 5.21 -10.85 1.86
CA LEU A 38 6.65 -10.64 1.82
C LEU A 38 7.43 -11.78 2.51
N GLU A 39 6.92 -12.33 3.61
CA GLU A 39 7.53 -13.47 4.31
C GLU A 39 7.56 -14.75 3.46
N ASN A 40 6.62 -14.91 2.52
CA ASN A 40 6.49 -16.08 1.66
C ASN A 40 6.89 -15.81 0.20
N LEU A 41 7.46 -14.65 -0.12
CA LEU A 41 7.77 -14.26 -1.49
C LEU A 41 9.07 -14.95 -1.97
N GLU A 42 9.00 -15.70 -3.07
CA GLU A 42 10.17 -16.39 -3.61
C GLU A 42 11.14 -15.42 -4.33
N PRO A 43 12.43 -15.79 -4.49
CA PRO A 43 13.45 -14.93 -5.11
C PRO A 43 13.18 -14.54 -6.56
N ASP A 44 12.27 -15.22 -7.26
CA ASP A 44 11.89 -14.92 -8.64
C ASP A 44 10.43 -14.47 -8.78
N GLU A 45 9.81 -14.01 -7.69
CA GLU A 45 8.44 -13.50 -7.67
C GLU A 45 8.36 -11.99 -7.41
N THR A 46 7.26 -11.36 -7.82
CA THR A 46 6.97 -9.94 -7.61
C THR A 46 5.58 -9.77 -6.99
N LEU A 47 5.53 -9.11 -5.84
CA LEU A 47 4.29 -8.68 -5.19
C LEU A 47 3.76 -7.38 -5.82
N LEU A 48 2.48 -7.35 -6.19
CA LEU A 48 1.78 -6.16 -6.64
C LEU A 48 0.98 -5.53 -5.49
N VAL A 49 1.25 -4.24 -5.21
CA VAL A 49 0.54 -3.44 -4.22
C VAL A 49 -0.22 -2.30 -4.90
N GLN A 50 -1.54 -2.34 -4.83
CA GLN A 50 -2.42 -1.30 -5.37
C GLN A 50 -2.98 -0.47 -4.22
N SER A 51 -2.70 0.84 -4.19
CA SER A 51 -3.12 1.77 -3.13
C SER A 51 -3.05 1.13 -1.74
N GLY A 52 -1.84 0.69 -1.36
CA GLY A 52 -1.57 0.09 -0.05
C GLY A 52 -2.21 -1.28 0.23
N LYS A 53 -2.73 -1.99 -0.78
CA LYS A 53 -3.30 -3.35 -0.66
C LYS A 53 -2.52 -4.35 -1.52
N PRO A 54 -2.13 -5.52 -0.99
CA PRO A 54 -1.52 -6.58 -1.78
C PRO A 54 -2.59 -7.25 -2.63
N VAL A 55 -2.43 -7.27 -3.95
CA VAL A 55 -3.48 -7.75 -4.88
C VAL A 55 -3.10 -9.00 -5.66
N ALA A 56 -1.81 -9.25 -5.87
CA ALA A 56 -1.33 -10.44 -6.57
C ALA A 56 0.16 -10.66 -6.34
N VAL A 57 0.60 -11.90 -6.54
CA VAL A 57 2.00 -12.29 -6.71
C VAL A 57 2.12 -12.97 -8.06
N PHE A 58 3.13 -12.59 -8.84
CA PHE A 58 3.45 -13.23 -10.12
C PHE A 58 4.92 -13.61 -10.16
N ARG A 59 5.22 -14.75 -10.77
CA ARG A 59 6.59 -15.11 -11.12
C ARG A 59 7.13 -14.18 -12.20
N THR A 60 8.33 -13.66 -11.98
CA THR A 60 9.10 -12.81 -12.87
C THR A 60 10.50 -13.42 -13.07
N HIS A 61 11.53 -12.85 -12.47
CA HIS A 61 12.90 -13.35 -12.44
C HIS A 61 13.67 -12.72 -11.26
N GLU A 62 14.87 -13.22 -10.95
CA GLU A 62 15.65 -12.75 -9.79
C GLU A 62 16.05 -11.27 -9.91
N ASP A 63 16.39 -10.80 -11.11
CA ASP A 63 16.77 -9.40 -11.36
C ASP A 63 15.58 -8.42 -11.43
N ALA A 64 14.34 -8.90 -11.32
CA ALA A 64 13.15 -8.05 -11.33
C ALA A 64 12.88 -7.46 -9.94
N PRO A 65 12.16 -6.33 -9.85
CA PRO A 65 11.72 -5.80 -8.56
C PRO A 65 10.89 -6.84 -7.78
N ARG A 66 11.20 -7.02 -6.49
CA ARG A 66 10.42 -7.88 -5.59
C ARG A 66 9.03 -7.32 -5.30
N VAL A 67 8.86 -6.01 -5.35
CA VAL A 67 7.58 -5.33 -5.14
C VAL A 67 7.38 -4.24 -6.19
N LEU A 68 6.20 -4.19 -6.78
CA LEU A 68 5.74 -3.07 -7.60
C LEU A 68 4.51 -2.45 -6.95
N LEU A 69 4.49 -1.12 -6.89
CA LEU A 69 3.43 -0.38 -6.21
C LEU A 69 2.89 0.76 -7.06
N ALA A 70 1.58 0.94 -7.01
CA ALA A 70 0.86 2.03 -7.65
C ALA A 70 -0.20 2.55 -6.68
N ASN A 71 0.08 3.70 -6.06
CA ASN A 71 -0.78 4.29 -5.03
C ASN A 71 -1.47 5.55 -5.54
N SER A 72 -2.75 5.67 -5.21
CA SER A 72 -3.55 6.90 -5.37
C SER A 72 -3.69 7.42 -6.81
N ASN A 73 -3.35 6.61 -7.80
CA ASN A 73 -3.50 6.95 -9.22
C ASN A 73 -4.98 6.96 -9.61
N ILE A 74 -5.44 8.07 -10.17
CA ILE A 74 -6.81 8.27 -10.63
C ILE A 74 -6.75 8.85 -12.04
N VAL A 75 -7.64 8.39 -12.93
CA VAL A 75 -7.74 8.96 -14.29
C VAL A 75 -8.03 10.47 -14.19
N PRO A 76 -7.36 11.36 -14.95
CA PRO A 76 -7.31 12.79 -14.64
C PRO A 76 -8.67 13.49 -14.47
N ALA A 77 -9.68 13.15 -15.27
CA ALA A 77 -11.02 13.73 -15.16
C ALA A 77 -11.72 13.43 -13.82
N TRP A 78 -11.25 12.40 -13.09
CA TRP A 78 -11.78 11.98 -11.79
C TRP A 78 -10.82 12.26 -10.63
N ALA A 79 -9.62 12.79 -10.89
CA ALA A 79 -8.58 13.02 -9.88
C ALA A 79 -8.91 14.25 -9.02
N THR A 80 -10.02 14.18 -8.30
CA THR A 80 -10.52 15.23 -7.39
C THR A 80 -10.50 14.71 -5.96
N GLN A 81 -10.36 15.64 -5.01
CA GLN A 81 -10.38 15.33 -3.58
C GLN A 81 -11.70 14.63 -3.17
N ALA A 82 -12.84 15.08 -3.69
CA ALA A 82 -14.16 14.50 -3.37
C ALA A 82 -14.29 13.03 -3.82
N ASN A 83 -13.78 12.70 -5.01
CA ASN A 83 -13.76 11.31 -5.49
C ASN A 83 -12.82 10.46 -4.65
N PHE A 84 -11.63 10.98 -4.34
CA PHE A 84 -10.67 10.29 -3.48
C PHE A 84 -11.29 9.96 -2.11
N GLU A 85 -11.92 10.93 -1.45
CA GLU A 85 -12.56 10.74 -0.13
C GLU A 85 -13.70 9.72 -0.18
N THR A 86 -14.48 9.75 -1.27
CA THR A 86 -15.56 8.76 -1.48
C THR A 86 -14.98 7.35 -1.54
N TRP A 87 -13.95 7.13 -2.36
CA TRP A 87 -13.32 5.83 -2.50
C TRP A 87 -12.48 5.42 -1.29
N GLU A 88 -11.95 6.36 -0.52
CA GLU A 88 -11.23 6.06 0.73
C GLU A 88 -12.22 5.50 1.75
N ARG A 89 -13.37 6.15 1.91
CA ARG A 89 -14.47 5.68 2.77
C ARG A 89 -15.00 4.32 2.33
N ASP A 90 -15.03 4.05 1.03
CA ASP A 90 -15.45 2.75 0.49
C ASP A 90 -14.33 1.67 0.58
N GLY A 91 -13.14 2.03 1.07
CA GLY A 91 -12.00 1.11 1.22
C GLY A 91 -11.29 0.74 -0.09
N LEU A 92 -11.45 1.55 -1.13
CA LEU A 92 -10.94 1.31 -2.48
C LEU A 92 -9.60 2.01 -2.77
N ILE A 93 -9.27 3.06 -2.02
CA ILE A 93 -8.04 3.84 -2.19
C ILE A 93 -7.37 4.12 -0.84
N MET A 94 -6.11 4.58 -0.91
CA MET A 94 -5.25 5.04 0.18
C MET A 94 -4.53 6.30 -0.30
#